data_AF-A0A9E1PPV0-F1
#
_entry.id   AF-A0A9E1PPV0-F1
#
_cell.length_a   1.000
_cell.length_b   1.000
_cell.length_c   1.000
_cell.angle_alpha   90.00
_cell.angle_beta   90.00
_cell.angle_gamma   90.00
#
_symmetry.space_group_name_H-M   'P 1'
#
loop_
_entity.id
_entity.type
_entity.pdbx_description
1 polymer ?
#
loop_
_entity_poly.entity_id
_entity_poly.type
_entity_poly.pdbx_seq_one_letter_code
_entity_poly.pdbx_strand_id
1 'polypeptide(L)'
;MPLPFQLNHINLWVLEDGDGWTLIDTGINRDEIKEFWEGLFSGPLSGRPVKRLIVTHYHPDHIGLAGWLTKKLGIEMWATENEWNSANLFYNDTGPDFLDRSRSFYGACGFNEELMAVVEERHNPYPTRVYELPESYRKIADGDVIDINGRDWRVIVGTGHSPEHACLYCADHQVLISGDQILPKITPNVSVWMPFPDSDPLSEFLGSLDNFRDLDPDTLVLPSHNWPFKGLIERLDQLAHHHDERLDDVVAACAEPLTATQVLKFLFNRELDSHQLFFAIGESLSHLHYLMGKGRISKDTDANGVFQFRATS
;
A
#
# COMPACT_ATOMS: atom_id res chain seq x y z
N MET A 1 13.37 -7.56 -6.81
CA MET A 1 13.03 -7.16 -8.20
C MET A 1 13.19 -5.66 -8.34
N PRO A 2 13.73 -5.11 -9.45
CA PRO A 2 13.87 -3.67 -9.64
C PRO A 2 12.53 -2.98 -9.90
N LEU A 3 12.43 -1.70 -9.56
CA LEU A 3 11.28 -0.84 -9.83
C LEU A 3 11.72 0.47 -10.51
N PRO A 4 10.91 1.04 -11.43
CA PRO A 4 11.25 2.26 -12.16
C PRO A 4 10.92 3.54 -11.37
N PHE A 5 11.05 3.53 -10.03
CA PHE A 5 10.68 4.63 -9.14
C PHE A 5 11.83 4.99 -8.20
N GLN A 6 11.67 6.06 -7.41
CA GLN A 6 12.63 6.36 -6.33
C GLN A 6 12.75 5.20 -5.34
N LEU A 7 11.63 4.55 -5.01
CA LEU A 7 11.63 3.24 -4.39
C LEU A 7 11.98 2.21 -5.46
N ASN A 8 13.27 1.92 -5.59
CA ASN A 8 13.84 1.29 -6.78
C ASN A 8 13.84 -0.25 -6.76
N HIS A 9 13.26 -0.88 -5.74
CA HIS A 9 13.16 -2.33 -5.64
C HIS A 9 11.99 -2.75 -4.77
N ILE A 10 11.51 -3.97 -4.99
CA ILE A 10 10.63 -4.74 -4.11
C ILE A 10 11.27 -6.09 -3.78
N ASN A 11 11.11 -6.55 -2.54
CA ASN A 11 11.45 -7.88 -2.06
C ASN A 11 10.26 -8.81 -2.26
N LEU A 12 10.52 -9.96 -2.89
CA LEU A 12 9.54 -11.01 -3.09
C LEU A 12 10.03 -12.25 -2.33
N TRP A 13 9.11 -13.10 -1.89
CA TRP A 13 9.48 -14.29 -1.10
C TRP A 13 9.13 -15.56 -1.85
N VAL A 14 10.03 -16.53 -1.77
CA VAL A 14 9.80 -17.88 -2.28
C VAL A 14 10.00 -18.84 -1.11
N LEU A 15 8.91 -19.50 -0.73
CA LEU A 15 8.89 -20.44 0.37
C LEU A 15 8.90 -21.85 -0.19
N GLU A 16 9.77 -22.70 0.37
CA GLU A 16 9.66 -24.14 0.14
C GLU A 16 8.28 -24.61 0.61
N ASP A 17 7.64 -25.50 -0.15
CA ASP A 17 6.31 -26.02 0.15
C ASP A 17 6.16 -27.48 -0.33
N GLY A 18 6.58 -28.43 0.49
CA GLY A 18 6.60 -29.85 0.15
C GLY A 18 7.52 -30.13 -1.05
N ASP A 19 6.99 -30.68 -2.13
CA ASP A 19 7.72 -30.90 -3.39
C ASP A 19 7.87 -29.64 -4.26
N GLY A 20 7.29 -28.51 -3.87
CA GLY A 20 7.22 -27.30 -4.69
C GLY A 20 7.58 -26.01 -3.96
N TRP A 21 7.04 -24.91 -4.49
CA TRP A 21 7.25 -23.54 -3.99
C TRP A 21 5.92 -22.82 -3.80
N THR A 22 5.84 -21.97 -2.77
CA THR A 22 4.83 -20.91 -2.65
C THR A 22 5.50 -19.56 -2.90
N LEU A 23 4.92 -18.76 -3.80
CA LEU A 23 5.40 -17.40 -4.09
C LEU A 23 4.62 -16.38 -3.26
N ILE A 24 5.28 -15.30 -2.85
CA ILE A 24 4.65 -14.15 -2.18
C ILE A 24 5.03 -12.87 -2.93
N ASP A 25 4.00 -12.17 -3.42
CA ASP A 25 4.08 -10.98 -4.29
C ASP A 25 4.79 -11.23 -5.62
N THR A 26 4.68 -10.26 -6.55
CA THR A 26 4.92 -10.53 -7.98
C THR A 26 5.81 -9.54 -8.72
N GLY A 27 5.98 -8.32 -8.22
CA GLY A 27 6.59 -7.24 -8.98
C GLY A 27 5.61 -6.55 -9.93
N ILE A 28 6.06 -5.43 -10.48
CA ILE A 28 5.29 -4.60 -11.42
C ILE A 28 5.24 -5.23 -12.83
N ASN A 29 4.15 -5.00 -13.58
CA ASN A 29 3.99 -5.48 -14.96
C ASN A 29 4.97 -4.80 -15.93
N ARG A 30 6.18 -5.33 -16.03
CA ARG A 30 7.20 -4.94 -17.02
C ARG A 30 7.91 -6.17 -17.55
N ASP A 31 8.35 -6.11 -18.80
CA ASP A 31 9.00 -7.25 -19.45
C ASP A 31 10.32 -7.64 -18.77
N GLU A 32 11.09 -6.65 -18.31
CA GLU A 32 12.27 -6.89 -17.48
C GLU A 32 11.97 -7.73 -16.23
N ILE A 33 10.83 -7.51 -15.56
CA ILE A 33 10.45 -8.29 -14.36
C ILE A 33 10.00 -9.70 -14.73
N LYS A 34 9.32 -9.86 -15.87
CA LYS A 34 8.99 -11.18 -16.41
C LYS A 34 10.28 -11.96 -16.75
N GLU A 35 11.28 -11.31 -17.34
CA GLU A 35 12.58 -11.92 -17.62
C GLU A 35 13.29 -12.39 -16.35
N PHE A 36 13.26 -11.60 -15.26
CA PHE A 36 13.77 -12.05 -13.97
C PHE A 36 13.03 -13.30 -13.46
N TRP A 37 11.70 -13.34 -13.58
CA TRP A 37 10.92 -14.52 -13.21
C TRP A 37 11.26 -15.75 -14.06
N GLU A 38 11.41 -15.61 -15.38
CA GLU A 38 11.86 -16.71 -16.24
C GLU A 38 13.26 -17.21 -15.82
N GLY A 39 14.16 -16.30 -15.45
CA GLY A 39 15.47 -16.63 -14.88
C GLY A 39 15.37 -17.43 -13.58
N LEU A 40 14.44 -17.08 -12.69
CA LEU A 40 14.19 -17.82 -11.46
C LEU A 40 13.66 -19.23 -11.74
N PHE A 41 12.70 -19.38 -12.66
CA PHE A 41 12.11 -20.68 -13.03
C PHE A 41 13.09 -21.60 -13.75
N SER A 42 13.97 -21.05 -14.57
CA SER A 42 15.03 -21.82 -15.26
C SER A 42 16.26 -22.08 -14.40
N GLY A 43 16.43 -21.33 -13.30
CA GLY A 43 17.57 -21.44 -12.39
C GLY A 43 17.18 -22.00 -11.02
N PRO A 44 17.22 -21.18 -9.95
CA PRO A 44 17.10 -21.65 -8.56
C PRO A 44 15.76 -22.34 -8.24
N LEU A 45 14.69 -22.07 -8.98
CA LEU A 45 13.39 -22.70 -8.77
C LEU A 45 13.15 -23.90 -9.71
N SER A 46 14.12 -24.23 -10.56
CA SER A 46 13.98 -25.30 -11.55
C SER A 46 13.76 -26.68 -10.92
N GLY A 47 13.04 -27.53 -11.64
CA GLY A 47 12.81 -28.93 -11.26
C GLY A 47 11.71 -29.15 -10.21
N ARG A 48 11.08 -28.10 -9.69
CA ARG A 48 9.98 -28.18 -8.72
C ARG A 48 8.81 -27.27 -9.14
N PRO A 49 7.55 -27.71 -8.97
CA PRO A 49 6.40 -26.89 -9.34
C PRO A 49 6.21 -25.71 -8.37
N VAL A 50 5.66 -24.61 -8.88
CA VAL A 50 5.02 -23.61 -8.01
C VAL A 50 3.61 -24.10 -7.71
N LYS A 51 3.18 -24.03 -6.45
CA LYS A 51 1.87 -24.53 -6.00
C LYS A 51 0.80 -23.46 -5.94
N ARG A 52 1.17 -22.26 -5.50
CA ARG A 52 0.29 -21.11 -5.31
C ARG A 52 1.08 -19.82 -5.27
N LEU A 53 0.37 -18.74 -5.49
CA LEU A 53 0.83 -17.37 -5.30
C LEU A 53 0.01 -16.74 -4.18
N ILE A 54 0.65 -16.17 -3.16
CA ILE A 54 0.00 -15.30 -2.19
C ILE A 54 0.33 -13.85 -2.55
N VAL A 55 -0.65 -12.97 -2.58
CA VAL A 55 -0.44 -11.53 -2.79
C VAL A 55 -0.83 -10.80 -1.51
N THR A 56 0.07 -9.97 -0.99
CA THR A 56 -0.13 -9.24 0.26
C THR A 56 -1.20 -8.17 0.12
N HIS A 57 -1.15 -7.39 -0.97
CA HIS A 57 -2.11 -6.32 -1.24
C HIS A 57 -2.11 -5.87 -2.71
N TYR A 58 -3.03 -4.97 -3.05
CA TYR A 58 -3.35 -4.57 -4.42
C TYR A 58 -2.34 -3.62 -5.09
N HIS A 59 -1.30 -3.11 -4.41
CA HIS A 59 -0.42 -2.15 -5.06
C HIS A 59 0.33 -2.77 -6.25
N PRO A 60 0.60 -1.99 -7.32
CA PRO A 60 1.04 -2.54 -8.59
C PRO A 60 2.36 -3.33 -8.56
N ASP A 61 3.26 -3.04 -7.64
CA ASP A 61 4.49 -3.79 -7.46
C ASP A 61 4.31 -5.11 -6.70
N HIS A 62 3.16 -5.33 -6.04
CA HIS A 62 2.83 -6.58 -5.36
C HIS A 62 1.96 -7.48 -6.22
N ILE A 63 0.88 -6.94 -6.79
CA ILE A 63 -0.08 -7.70 -7.61
C ILE A 63 0.24 -7.65 -9.11
N GLY A 64 1.17 -6.80 -9.56
CA GLY A 64 1.32 -6.42 -10.96
C GLY A 64 1.50 -7.56 -11.95
N LEU A 65 2.17 -8.63 -11.57
CA LEU A 65 2.34 -9.83 -12.41
C LEU A 65 1.51 -11.03 -11.94
N ALA A 66 0.58 -10.85 -11.00
CA ALA A 66 -0.22 -11.95 -10.47
C ALA A 66 -0.97 -12.72 -11.56
N GLY A 67 -1.69 -12.03 -12.45
CA GLY A 67 -2.39 -12.67 -13.56
C GLY A 67 -1.46 -13.34 -14.58
N TRP A 68 -0.28 -12.79 -14.80
CA TRP A 68 0.71 -13.41 -15.68
C TRP A 68 1.26 -14.71 -15.07
N LEU A 69 1.61 -14.68 -13.78
CA LEU A 69 2.12 -15.84 -13.03
C LEU A 69 1.07 -16.95 -12.92
N THR A 70 -0.18 -16.63 -12.54
CA THR A 70 -1.24 -17.64 -12.42
C THR A 70 -1.54 -18.30 -13.75
N LYS A 71 -1.63 -17.52 -14.85
CA LYS A 71 -1.85 -18.05 -16.20
C LYS A 71 -0.69 -18.90 -16.70
N LYS A 72 0.55 -18.46 -16.48
CA LYS A 72 1.75 -19.17 -16.93
C LYS A 72 1.95 -20.50 -16.20
N LEU A 73 1.71 -20.50 -14.89
CA LEU A 73 2.03 -21.63 -14.01
C LEU A 73 0.82 -22.55 -13.75
N GLY A 74 -0.40 -22.10 -14.07
CA GLY A 74 -1.63 -22.85 -13.79
C GLY A 74 -1.92 -22.97 -12.29
N ILE A 75 -1.62 -21.91 -11.52
CA ILE A 75 -1.75 -21.87 -10.05
C ILE A 75 -2.83 -20.88 -9.61
N GLU A 76 -3.36 -21.08 -8.42
CA GLU A 76 -4.29 -20.13 -7.78
C GLU A 76 -3.53 -18.97 -7.13
N MET A 77 -4.12 -17.77 -7.23
CA MET A 77 -3.74 -16.63 -6.39
C MET A 77 -4.55 -16.66 -5.10
N TRP A 78 -3.90 -16.42 -3.97
CA TRP A 78 -4.46 -16.31 -2.64
C TRP A 78 -4.36 -14.84 -2.21
N ALA A 79 -5.47 -14.24 -1.83
CA ALA A 79 -5.53 -12.82 -1.45
C ALA A 79 -6.71 -12.59 -0.50
N THR A 80 -6.65 -11.49 0.25
CA THR A 80 -7.79 -10.98 1.01
C THR A 80 -8.83 -10.36 0.06
N GLU A 81 -10.08 -10.29 0.53
CA GLU A 81 -11.21 -9.93 -0.33
C GLU A 81 -11.16 -8.48 -0.77
N ASN A 82 -10.86 -7.57 0.15
CA ASN A 82 -10.82 -6.15 -0.19
C ASN A 82 -9.61 -5.78 -1.05
N GLU A 83 -8.53 -6.56 -0.97
CA GLU A 83 -7.37 -6.39 -1.84
C GLU A 83 -7.69 -6.80 -3.28
N TRP A 84 -8.33 -7.97 -3.49
CA TRP A 84 -8.77 -8.39 -4.82
C TRP A 84 -9.84 -7.46 -5.40
N ASN A 85 -10.80 -7.01 -4.58
CA ASN A 85 -11.84 -6.07 -5.00
C ASN A 85 -11.24 -4.71 -5.37
N SER A 86 -10.29 -4.20 -4.59
CA SER A 86 -9.62 -2.92 -4.88
C SER A 86 -8.79 -3.01 -6.14
N ALA A 87 -8.06 -4.10 -6.34
CA ALA A 87 -7.32 -4.33 -7.57
C ALA A 87 -8.24 -4.25 -8.80
N ASN A 88 -9.41 -4.91 -8.74
CA ASN A 88 -10.40 -4.87 -9.81
C ASN A 88 -10.99 -3.47 -10.00
N LEU A 89 -11.31 -2.76 -8.91
CA LEU A 89 -11.80 -1.39 -8.98
C LEU A 89 -10.80 -0.49 -9.71
N PHE A 90 -9.55 -0.44 -9.24
CA PHE A 90 -8.52 0.41 -9.83
C PHE A 90 -8.12 -0.04 -11.24
N TYR A 91 -8.16 -1.34 -11.56
CA TYR A 91 -7.88 -1.84 -12.91
C TYR A 91 -8.97 -1.44 -13.91
N ASN A 92 -10.23 -1.45 -13.49
CA ASN A 92 -11.36 -1.14 -14.37
C ASN A 92 -11.79 0.34 -14.32
N ASP A 93 -11.14 1.18 -13.50
CA ASP A 93 -11.47 2.60 -13.37
C ASP A 93 -10.95 3.43 -14.56
N THR A 94 -11.43 3.13 -15.76
CA THR A 94 -11.04 3.80 -17.03
C THR A 94 -12.27 4.37 -17.77
N GLY A 95 -13.35 4.62 -17.03
CA GLY A 95 -14.61 5.13 -17.59
C GLY A 95 -14.51 6.56 -18.14
N PRO A 96 -15.48 6.99 -18.96
CA PRO A 96 -15.48 8.34 -19.54
C PRO A 96 -15.58 9.47 -18.50
N ASP A 97 -16.04 9.16 -17.29
CA ASP A 97 -16.17 10.07 -16.15
C ASP A 97 -14.91 10.14 -15.25
N PHE A 98 -13.90 9.30 -15.49
CA PHE A 98 -12.66 9.26 -14.69
C PHE A 98 -12.01 10.64 -14.57
N LEU A 99 -11.96 11.36 -15.70
CA LEU A 99 -11.36 12.69 -15.75
C LEU A 99 -12.14 13.71 -14.93
N ASP A 100 -13.48 13.68 -15.00
CA ASP A 100 -14.34 14.60 -14.25
C ASP A 100 -14.27 14.33 -12.74
N ARG A 101 -14.24 13.05 -12.33
CA ARG A 101 -14.00 12.68 -10.93
C ARG A 101 -12.62 13.10 -10.45
N SER A 102 -11.58 12.88 -11.26
CA SER A 102 -10.22 13.32 -10.95
C SER A 102 -10.14 14.83 -10.79
N ARG A 103 -10.73 15.60 -11.71
CA ARG A 103 -10.80 17.06 -11.64
C ARG A 103 -11.51 17.53 -10.37
N SER A 104 -12.64 16.91 -10.04
CA SER A 104 -13.40 17.25 -8.84
C SER A 104 -12.59 16.96 -7.57
N PHE A 105 -11.95 15.79 -7.48
CA PHE A 105 -11.18 15.38 -6.31
C PHE A 105 -9.94 16.25 -6.09
N TYR A 106 -9.08 16.39 -7.09
CA TYR A 106 -7.85 17.18 -6.96
C TYR A 106 -8.12 18.69 -6.93
N GLY A 107 -9.17 19.16 -7.61
CA GLY A 107 -9.65 20.53 -7.50
C GLY A 107 -10.07 20.88 -6.06
N ALA A 108 -10.86 20.00 -5.42
CA ALA A 108 -11.26 20.19 -4.02
C ALA A 108 -10.07 20.16 -3.04
N CYS A 109 -8.97 19.47 -3.39
CA CYS A 109 -7.72 19.48 -2.61
C CYS A 109 -6.94 20.80 -2.72
N GLY A 110 -7.27 21.65 -3.70
CA GLY A 110 -6.60 22.93 -3.97
C GLY A 110 -5.44 22.81 -4.95
N PHE A 111 -5.52 21.93 -5.95
CA PHE A 111 -4.57 21.94 -7.07
C PHE A 111 -4.75 23.23 -7.90
N ASN A 112 -3.65 23.86 -8.29
CA ASN A 112 -3.65 25.03 -9.17
C ASN A 112 -3.75 24.61 -10.65
N GLU A 113 -3.83 25.59 -11.57
CA GLU A 113 -3.96 25.33 -13.01
C GLU A 113 -2.83 24.44 -13.58
N GLU A 114 -1.59 24.62 -13.12
CA GLU A 114 -0.44 23.83 -13.56
C GLU A 114 -0.57 22.35 -13.14
N LEU A 115 -0.93 22.10 -11.88
CA LEU A 115 -1.14 20.74 -11.37
C LEU A 115 -2.38 20.09 -11.99
N MET A 116 -3.42 20.86 -12.28
CA MET A 116 -4.61 20.37 -12.96
C MET A 116 -4.30 19.93 -14.40
N ALA A 117 -3.40 20.60 -15.13
CA ALA A 117 -2.95 20.13 -16.43
C ALA A 117 -2.32 18.72 -16.35
N VAL A 118 -1.54 18.44 -15.29
CA VAL A 118 -0.98 17.10 -15.05
C VAL A 118 -2.07 16.05 -14.78
N VAL A 119 -3.13 16.42 -14.03
CA VAL A 119 -4.29 15.54 -13.79
C VAL A 119 -4.95 15.12 -15.11
N GLU A 120 -5.08 16.06 -16.05
CA GLU A 120 -5.74 15.83 -17.33
C GLU A 120 -4.97 14.87 -18.24
N GLU A 121 -3.63 14.92 -18.19
CA GLU A 121 -2.78 14.06 -19.00
C GLU A 121 -2.57 12.66 -18.39
N ARG A 122 -2.60 12.54 -17.05
CA ARG A 122 -2.19 11.32 -16.34
C ARG A 122 -3.03 10.07 -16.62
N HIS A 123 -4.34 10.25 -16.87
CA HIS A 123 -5.31 9.15 -16.96
C HIS A 123 -5.21 8.20 -15.75
N ASN A 124 -5.79 6.99 -15.81
CA ASN A 124 -5.58 5.97 -14.78
C ASN A 124 -4.27 5.20 -15.06
N PRO A 125 -3.22 5.34 -14.21
CA PRO A 125 -1.95 4.66 -14.44
C PRO A 125 -1.97 3.18 -14.02
N TYR A 126 -2.96 2.72 -13.25
CA TYR A 126 -2.96 1.39 -12.64
C TYR A 126 -2.95 0.25 -13.68
N PRO A 127 -3.77 0.26 -14.75
CA PRO A 127 -3.78 -0.81 -15.76
C PRO A 127 -2.48 -0.88 -16.58
N THR A 128 -1.68 0.18 -16.61
CA THR A 128 -0.36 0.16 -17.27
C THR A 128 0.71 -0.56 -16.46
N ARG A 129 0.46 -0.79 -15.17
CA ARG A 129 1.41 -1.34 -14.20
C ARG A 129 1.00 -2.72 -13.67
N VAL A 130 -0.21 -3.15 -13.99
CA VAL A 130 -0.81 -4.41 -13.57
C VAL A 130 -1.22 -5.19 -14.80
N TYR A 131 -0.83 -6.45 -14.89
CA TYR A 131 -1.31 -7.38 -15.91
C TYR A 131 -2.77 -7.72 -15.64
N GLU A 132 -3.52 -8.18 -16.65
CA GLU A 132 -4.91 -8.62 -16.49
C GLU A 132 -5.05 -9.53 -15.25
N LEU A 133 -5.91 -9.14 -14.31
CA LEU A 133 -6.05 -9.83 -13.03
C LEU A 133 -6.60 -11.26 -13.20
N PRO A 134 -6.26 -12.21 -12.31
CA PRO A 134 -6.90 -13.52 -12.31
C PRO A 134 -8.42 -13.41 -12.15
N GLU A 135 -9.18 -14.20 -12.94
CA GLU A 135 -10.65 -14.24 -12.89
C GLU A 135 -11.20 -14.73 -11.55
N SER A 136 -10.40 -15.49 -10.80
CA SER A 136 -10.73 -16.01 -9.47
C SER A 136 -9.50 -16.01 -8.58
N TYR A 137 -9.75 -16.03 -7.27
CA TYR A 137 -8.74 -16.12 -6.24
C TYR A 137 -9.25 -17.00 -5.10
N ARG A 138 -8.33 -17.56 -4.31
CA ARG A 138 -8.65 -18.17 -3.04
C ARG A 138 -8.63 -17.09 -1.96
N LYS A 139 -9.78 -16.86 -1.32
CA LYS A 139 -9.87 -15.93 -0.21
C LYS A 139 -9.06 -16.43 0.99
N ILE A 140 -8.28 -15.53 1.57
CA ILE A 140 -7.72 -15.63 2.92
C ILE A 140 -8.24 -14.46 3.75
N ALA A 141 -8.30 -14.62 5.07
CA ALA A 141 -8.79 -13.61 6.01
C ALA A 141 -7.91 -13.54 7.26
N ASP A 142 -8.11 -12.51 8.08
CA ASP A 142 -7.41 -12.37 9.36
C ASP A 142 -7.58 -13.63 10.23
N GLY A 143 -6.48 -14.09 10.84
CA GLY A 143 -6.46 -15.26 11.69
C GLY A 143 -6.45 -16.61 10.95
N ASP A 144 -6.65 -16.64 9.64
CA ASP A 144 -6.47 -17.88 8.86
C ASP A 144 -5.06 -18.44 9.04
N VAL A 145 -4.96 -19.77 9.08
CA VAL A 145 -3.68 -20.47 9.17
C VAL A 145 -3.43 -21.22 7.86
N ILE A 146 -2.31 -20.89 7.23
CA ILE A 146 -1.86 -21.47 5.97
C ILE A 146 -0.71 -22.41 6.28
N ASP A 147 -0.91 -23.72 6.06
CA ASP A 147 0.20 -24.68 6.09
C ASP A 147 1.10 -24.44 4.87
N ILE A 148 2.38 -24.13 5.10
CA ILE A 148 3.42 -24.04 4.07
C ILE A 148 4.60 -24.89 4.52
N ASN A 149 4.80 -26.04 3.86
CA ASN A 149 5.83 -27.02 4.22
C ASN A 149 5.74 -27.59 5.65
N GLY A 150 4.53 -27.91 6.12
CA GLY A 150 4.32 -28.45 7.47
C GLY A 150 4.48 -27.40 8.57
N ARG A 151 4.25 -26.12 8.25
CA ARG A 151 4.40 -24.99 9.18
C ARG A 151 3.21 -24.07 9.06
N ASP A 152 2.72 -23.65 10.21
CA ASP A 152 1.59 -22.74 10.31
C ASP A 152 2.04 -21.29 10.09
N TRP A 153 1.52 -20.69 9.01
CA TRP A 153 1.62 -19.27 8.72
C TRP A 153 0.27 -18.62 9.01
N ARG A 154 0.19 -17.84 10.09
CA ARG A 154 -0.99 -17.07 10.44
C ARG A 154 -1.07 -15.81 9.59
N VAL A 155 -2.21 -15.59 8.95
CA VAL A 155 -2.54 -14.31 8.33
C VAL A 155 -2.85 -13.30 9.44
N ILE A 156 -2.16 -12.16 9.42
CA ILE A 156 -2.43 -11.01 10.27
C ILE A 156 -2.77 -9.85 9.35
N VAL A 157 -3.98 -9.34 9.44
CA VAL A 157 -4.41 -8.23 8.59
C VAL A 157 -3.93 -6.89 9.17
N GLY A 158 -3.27 -6.11 8.30
CA GLY A 158 -3.04 -4.68 8.48
C GLY A 158 -4.07 -3.87 7.69
N THR A 159 -4.39 -2.68 8.17
CA THR A 159 -5.31 -1.75 7.48
C THR A 159 -4.67 -0.38 7.32
N GLY A 160 -5.29 0.53 6.56
CA GLY A 160 -4.86 1.90 6.36
C GLY A 160 -3.82 2.11 5.25
N HIS A 161 -2.75 1.30 5.19
CA HIS A 161 -1.85 1.32 4.02
C HIS A 161 -2.58 0.84 2.76
N SER A 162 -3.29 -0.28 2.91
CA SER A 162 -4.26 -0.82 1.97
C SER A 162 -5.46 -1.39 2.75
N PRO A 163 -6.59 -1.72 2.08
CA PRO A 163 -7.85 -2.04 2.75
C PRO A 163 -7.85 -3.29 3.64
N GLU A 164 -7.06 -4.32 3.32
CA GLU A 164 -7.02 -5.59 4.03
C GLU A 164 -5.67 -6.29 3.80
N HIS A 165 -4.56 -5.59 4.10
CA HIS A 165 -3.19 -6.03 3.81
C HIS A 165 -2.87 -7.35 4.53
N ALA A 166 -2.53 -8.41 3.78
CA ALA A 166 -2.18 -9.70 4.36
C ALA A 166 -0.69 -9.78 4.74
N CYS A 167 -0.39 -9.70 6.04
CA CYS A 167 0.91 -10.08 6.58
C CYS A 167 0.90 -11.57 6.97
N LEU A 168 2.04 -12.26 6.89
CA LEU A 168 2.16 -13.68 7.21
C LEU A 168 3.16 -13.91 8.34
N TYR A 169 2.71 -14.50 9.44
CA TYR A 169 3.54 -14.78 10.62
C TYR A 169 3.73 -16.28 10.85
N CYS A 170 4.97 -16.74 10.92
CA CYS A 170 5.34 -18.09 11.30
C CYS A 170 5.97 -18.08 12.70
N ALA A 171 5.23 -18.56 13.70
CA ALA A 171 5.67 -18.59 15.09
C ALA A 171 6.89 -19.51 15.30
N ASP A 172 6.90 -20.68 14.64
CA ASP A 172 7.98 -21.67 14.73
C ASP A 172 9.35 -21.12 14.33
N HIS A 173 9.37 -20.16 13.40
CA HIS A 173 10.59 -19.51 12.93
C HIS A 173 10.78 -18.10 13.50
N GLN A 174 9.78 -17.58 14.22
CA GLN A 174 9.70 -16.17 14.62
C GLN A 174 9.94 -15.25 13.40
N VAL A 175 9.22 -15.49 12.31
CA VAL A 175 9.35 -14.72 11.06
C VAL A 175 8.02 -14.05 10.72
N LEU A 176 8.08 -12.76 10.37
CA LEU A 176 6.95 -11.98 9.86
C LEU A 176 7.27 -11.49 8.45
N ILE A 177 6.50 -11.91 7.45
CA ILE A 177 6.44 -11.23 6.16
C ILE A 177 5.44 -10.09 6.31
N SER A 178 5.95 -8.88 6.47
CA SER A 178 5.15 -7.70 6.81
C SER A 178 4.56 -7.00 5.60
N GLY A 179 4.99 -7.35 4.39
CA GLY A 179 4.67 -6.60 3.17
C GLY A 179 5.05 -5.13 3.32
N ASP A 180 4.12 -4.26 2.99
CA ASP A 180 4.25 -2.81 3.16
C ASP A 180 3.66 -2.28 4.46
N GLN A 181 2.98 -3.12 5.25
CA GLN A 181 2.41 -2.68 6.53
C GLN A 181 3.48 -2.20 7.51
N ILE A 182 4.67 -2.83 7.50
CA ILE A 182 5.78 -2.49 8.39
C ILE A 182 7.09 -2.51 7.59
N LEU A 183 7.65 -1.32 7.38
CA LEU A 183 8.90 -1.08 6.65
C LEU A 183 9.95 -0.46 7.58
N PRO A 184 11.25 -0.78 7.45
CA PRO A 184 12.25 -0.38 8.44
C PRO A 184 12.65 1.10 8.39
N LYS A 185 13.06 1.60 7.21
CA LYS A 185 13.66 2.95 7.05
C LYS A 185 12.65 4.01 6.61
N ILE A 186 11.60 3.59 5.94
CA ILE A 186 10.56 4.45 5.38
C ILE A 186 9.24 4.15 6.07
N THR A 187 8.34 5.11 6.03
CA THR A 187 6.95 4.93 6.46
C THR A 187 6.15 4.34 5.30
N PRO A 188 5.21 3.42 5.57
CA PRO A 188 4.21 3.02 4.58
C PRO A 188 3.40 4.23 4.13
N ASN A 189 3.04 4.29 2.85
CA ASN A 189 2.11 5.31 2.36
C ASN A 189 0.72 5.07 2.95
N VAL A 190 0.09 6.07 3.56
CA VAL A 190 -1.25 5.98 4.14
C VAL A 190 -2.12 7.08 3.53
N SER A 191 -2.84 6.75 2.47
CA SER A 191 -3.44 7.75 1.57
C SER A 191 -4.95 7.62 1.45
N VAL A 192 -5.63 8.77 1.41
CA VAL A 192 -7.00 8.87 0.88
C VAL A 192 -6.94 8.84 -0.65
N TRP A 193 -7.79 8.00 -1.25
CA TRP A 193 -7.85 7.82 -2.70
C TRP A 193 -9.16 8.35 -3.29
N MET A 194 -9.13 8.81 -4.54
CA MET A 194 -10.30 9.36 -5.24
C MET A 194 -11.56 8.47 -5.16
N PRO A 195 -11.49 7.12 -5.31
CA PRO A 195 -12.69 6.29 -5.17
C PRO A 195 -13.27 6.23 -3.75
N PHE A 196 -12.49 6.60 -2.74
CA PHE A 196 -12.86 6.56 -1.32
C PHE A 196 -12.55 7.90 -0.64
N PRO A 197 -13.18 9.01 -1.09
CA PRO A 197 -12.72 10.37 -0.77
C PRO A 197 -12.96 10.78 0.68
N ASP A 198 -13.74 10.02 1.45
CA ASP A 198 -14.07 10.30 2.86
C ASP A 198 -13.42 9.28 3.84
N SER A 199 -12.48 8.45 3.37
CA SER A 199 -11.83 7.45 4.24
C SER A 199 -10.93 8.07 5.31
N ASP A 200 -10.71 7.35 6.41
CA ASP A 200 -9.74 7.70 7.46
C ASP A 200 -8.65 6.63 7.61
N PRO A 201 -7.77 6.49 6.60
CA PRO A 201 -6.81 5.41 6.56
C PRO A 201 -5.72 5.56 7.62
N LEU A 202 -5.46 6.75 8.16
CA LEU A 202 -4.50 6.91 9.25
C LEU A 202 -5.03 6.37 10.58
N SER A 203 -6.33 6.53 10.87
CA SER A 203 -6.93 5.84 12.03
C SER A 203 -6.82 4.33 11.90
N GLU A 204 -7.11 3.80 10.70
CA GLU A 204 -6.99 2.38 10.39
C GLU A 204 -5.54 1.88 10.49
N PHE A 205 -4.58 2.66 9.99
CA PHE A 205 -3.16 2.30 10.04
C PHE A 205 -2.66 2.24 11.47
N LEU A 206 -2.84 3.32 12.25
CA LEU A 206 -2.40 3.39 13.63
C LEU A 206 -3.06 2.32 14.50
N GLY A 207 -4.36 2.06 14.31
CA GLY A 207 -5.06 1.00 15.00
C GLY A 207 -4.54 -0.39 14.64
N SER A 208 -4.16 -0.62 13.37
CA SER A 208 -3.65 -1.93 12.94
C SER A 208 -2.25 -2.26 13.44
N LEU A 209 -1.46 -1.28 13.90
CA LEU A 209 -0.14 -1.53 14.49
C LEU A 209 -0.25 -2.42 15.74
N ASP A 210 -1.37 -2.33 16.47
CA ASP A 210 -1.61 -3.11 17.67
C ASP A 210 -1.73 -4.62 17.38
N ASN A 211 -2.12 -5.01 16.16
CA ASN A 211 -2.24 -6.41 15.74
C ASN A 211 -0.89 -7.17 15.78
N PHE A 212 0.22 -6.43 15.81
CA PHE A 212 1.57 -6.98 15.78
C PHE A 212 2.29 -6.91 17.14
N ARG A 213 1.69 -6.27 18.15
CA ARG A 213 2.35 -6.03 19.46
C ARG A 213 2.55 -7.28 20.29
N ASP A 214 1.71 -8.28 20.11
CA ASP A 214 1.78 -9.56 20.82
C ASP A 214 2.75 -10.57 20.16
N LEU A 215 3.39 -10.19 19.06
CA LEU A 215 4.39 -11.03 18.41
C LEU A 215 5.70 -11.05 19.22
N ASP A 216 6.47 -12.11 19.05
CA ASP A 216 7.75 -12.27 19.72
C ASP A 216 8.69 -11.08 19.43
N PRO A 217 9.28 -10.41 20.43
CA PRO A 217 10.19 -9.29 20.23
C PRO A 217 11.41 -9.61 19.35
N ASP A 218 11.82 -10.88 19.30
CA ASP A 218 12.92 -11.36 18.49
C ASP A 218 12.54 -11.70 17.04
N THR A 219 11.27 -11.49 16.67
CA THR A 219 10.73 -11.74 15.32
C THR A 219 11.60 -11.07 14.25
N LEU A 220 12.06 -11.87 13.28
CA LEU A 220 12.68 -11.39 12.05
C LEU A 220 11.59 -10.89 11.11
N VAL A 221 11.62 -9.60 10.81
CA VAL A 221 10.69 -8.97 9.87
C VAL A 221 11.29 -8.97 8.47
N LEU A 222 10.49 -9.45 7.52
CA LEU A 222 10.77 -9.58 6.09
C LEU A 222 9.90 -8.56 5.32
N PRO A 223 10.34 -7.30 5.20
CA PRO A 223 9.56 -6.23 4.57
C PRO A 223 9.64 -6.30 3.05
N SER A 224 8.64 -5.76 2.35
CA SER A 224 8.65 -5.69 0.88
C SER A 224 9.63 -4.65 0.33
N HIS A 225 10.16 -3.75 1.16
CA HIS A 225 11.23 -2.83 0.75
C HIS A 225 12.33 -2.73 1.80
N ASN A 226 13.55 -2.44 1.34
CA ASN A 226 14.79 -2.39 2.13
C ASN A 226 15.22 -3.79 2.61
N TRP A 227 15.89 -3.87 3.76
CA TRP A 227 16.49 -5.10 4.27
C TRP A 227 15.65 -5.73 5.38
N PRO A 228 15.67 -7.07 5.53
CA PRO A 228 15.19 -7.74 6.73
C PRO A 228 15.76 -7.13 8.02
N PHE A 229 14.96 -7.09 9.08
CA PHE A 229 15.36 -6.46 10.34
C PHE A 229 14.74 -7.14 11.56
N LYS A 230 15.32 -6.87 12.74
CA LYS A 230 14.77 -7.19 14.06
C LYS A 230 14.41 -5.90 14.79
N GLY A 231 13.65 -6.01 15.88
CA GLY A 231 13.14 -4.84 16.62
C GLY A 231 11.78 -4.42 16.12
N LEU A 232 10.86 -5.38 15.93
CA LEU A 232 9.50 -5.14 15.47
C LEU A 232 8.78 -4.13 16.37
N ILE A 233 8.79 -4.35 17.68
CA ILE A 233 8.06 -3.51 18.64
C ILE A 233 8.59 -2.06 18.62
N GLU A 234 9.92 -1.90 18.62
CA GLU A 234 10.54 -0.57 18.48
C GLU A 234 10.11 0.11 17.18
N ARG A 235 10.03 -0.65 16.07
CA ARG A 235 9.60 -0.08 14.79
C ARG A 235 8.13 0.35 14.79
N LEU A 236 7.24 -0.41 15.43
CA LEU A 236 5.83 -0.03 15.60
C LEU A 236 5.71 1.30 16.35
N ASP A 237 6.48 1.45 17.44
CA ASP A 237 6.47 2.69 18.23
C ASP A 237 7.05 3.87 17.46
N GLN A 238 8.11 3.67 16.67
CA GLN A 238 8.66 4.69 15.77
C GLN A 238 7.65 5.13 14.70
N LEU A 239 6.87 4.20 14.14
CA LEU A 239 5.83 4.52 13.15
C LEU A 239 4.71 5.35 13.78
N ALA A 240 4.22 4.95 14.95
CA ALA A 240 3.19 5.69 15.68
C ALA A 240 3.69 7.10 16.05
N HIS A 241 4.88 7.19 16.63
CA HIS A 241 5.47 8.45 17.03
C HIS A 241 5.72 9.40 15.84
N HIS A 242 6.17 8.86 14.70
CA HIS A 242 6.35 9.65 13.48
C HIS A 242 5.06 10.36 13.06
N HIS A 243 3.93 9.65 13.08
CA HIS A 243 2.64 10.24 12.73
C HIS A 243 2.17 11.24 13.80
N ASP A 244 2.37 10.97 15.09
CA ASP A 244 2.05 11.93 16.15
C ASP A 244 2.78 13.28 15.95
N GLU A 245 4.08 13.26 15.64
CA GLU A 245 4.84 14.49 15.35
C GLU A 245 4.27 15.25 14.15
N ARG A 246 3.95 14.54 13.05
CA ARG A 246 3.37 15.16 11.85
C ARG A 246 1.98 15.70 12.09
N LEU A 247 1.17 15.03 12.90
CA LEU A 247 -0.17 15.48 13.28
C LEU A 247 -0.10 16.80 14.07
N ASP A 248 0.86 16.93 14.99
CA ASP A 248 1.06 18.17 15.74
C ASP A 248 1.55 19.32 14.84
N ASP A 249 2.45 19.03 13.88
CA ASP A 249 2.88 20.01 12.86
C ASP A 249 1.69 20.51 12.03
N VAL A 250 0.81 19.61 11.59
CA VAL A 250 -0.40 19.95 10.80
C VAL A 250 -1.38 20.78 11.62
N VAL A 251 -1.64 20.43 12.87
CA VAL A 251 -2.53 21.22 13.74
C VAL A 251 -1.97 22.63 13.96
N ALA A 252 -0.67 22.75 14.22
CA ALA A 252 -0.02 24.05 14.39
C ALA A 252 -0.11 24.89 13.10
N ALA A 253 0.08 24.27 11.94
CA ALA A 253 -0.03 24.92 10.64
C ALA A 253 -1.46 25.41 10.32
N CYS A 254 -2.48 24.62 10.69
CA CYS A 254 -3.89 24.93 10.48
C CYS A 254 -4.46 25.96 11.47
N ALA A 255 -3.62 26.68 12.23
CA ALA A 255 -4.06 27.85 13.00
C ALA A 255 -4.75 28.91 12.10
N GLU A 256 -4.27 29.04 10.87
CA GLU A 256 -4.98 29.69 9.76
C GLU A 256 -5.49 28.63 8.78
N PRO A 257 -6.58 28.90 8.01
CA PRO A 257 -7.09 27.94 7.03
C PRO A 257 -6.05 27.58 5.97
N LEU A 258 -5.91 26.28 5.70
CA LEU A 258 -5.06 25.74 4.64
C LEU A 258 -5.80 24.71 3.79
N THR A 259 -5.45 24.62 2.51
CA THR A 259 -5.87 23.51 1.65
C THR A 259 -5.02 22.26 1.87
N ALA A 260 -5.47 21.10 1.41
CA ALA A 260 -4.67 19.87 1.45
C ALA A 260 -3.33 20.04 0.71
N THR A 261 -3.32 20.70 -0.46
CA THR A 261 -2.07 21.00 -1.17
C THR A 261 -1.11 21.86 -0.35
N GLN A 262 -1.61 22.82 0.41
CA GLN A 262 -0.78 23.70 1.25
C GLN A 262 -0.23 22.98 2.49
N VAL A 263 -0.91 21.94 2.98
CA VAL A 263 -0.48 21.13 4.12
C VAL A 263 0.74 20.26 3.76
N LEU A 264 0.92 19.90 2.49
CA LEU A 264 2.05 19.09 2.01
C LEU A 264 3.42 19.57 2.50
N LYS A 265 3.64 20.88 2.54
CA LYS A 265 4.94 21.47 2.95
C LYS A 265 5.31 21.20 4.41
N PHE A 266 4.35 20.78 5.25
CA PHE A 266 4.58 20.42 6.65
C PHE A 266 4.76 18.90 6.83
N LEU A 267 4.30 18.11 5.86
CA LEU A 267 4.48 16.65 5.85
C LEU A 267 5.75 16.24 5.12
N PHE A 268 6.14 16.98 4.07
CA PHE A 268 7.26 16.64 3.20
C PHE A 268 8.28 17.80 3.12
N ASN A 269 9.48 17.56 3.64
CA ASN A 269 10.61 18.51 3.62
C ASN A 269 11.49 18.38 2.37
N ARG A 270 10.92 17.99 1.21
CA ARG A 270 11.64 17.80 -0.05
C ARG A 270 10.79 18.21 -1.24
N GLU A 271 11.44 18.49 -2.38
CA GLU A 271 10.74 18.62 -3.65
C GLU A 271 10.13 17.27 -4.05
N LEU A 272 8.89 17.32 -4.55
CA LEU A 272 8.14 16.17 -5.01
C LEU A 272 8.00 16.25 -6.52
N ASP A 273 8.33 15.16 -7.22
CA ASP A 273 7.99 15.05 -8.63
C ASP A 273 6.46 14.88 -8.82
N SER A 274 6.00 14.99 -10.06
CA SER A 274 4.58 14.89 -10.39
C SER A 274 3.97 13.54 -10.00
N HIS A 275 4.72 12.44 -10.00
CA HIS A 275 4.22 11.13 -9.57
C HIS A 275 4.06 11.08 -8.04
N GLN A 276 5.04 11.59 -7.31
CA GLN A 276 5.06 11.64 -5.85
C GLN A 276 3.97 12.54 -5.28
N LEU A 277 3.64 13.62 -5.97
CA LEU A 277 2.61 14.56 -5.54
C LEU A 277 1.24 13.88 -5.32
N PHE A 278 0.88 12.89 -6.13
CA PHE A 278 -0.41 12.19 -6.01
C PHE A 278 -0.49 11.28 -4.78
N PHE A 279 0.62 10.70 -4.35
CA PHE A 279 0.67 10.00 -3.06
C PHE A 279 0.67 10.99 -1.92
N ALA A 280 1.47 12.05 -2.05
CA ALA A 280 1.61 13.07 -1.02
C ALA A 280 0.27 13.77 -0.70
N ILE A 281 -0.55 14.07 -1.71
CA ILE A 281 -1.88 14.67 -1.49
C ILE A 281 -2.84 13.71 -0.76
N GLY A 282 -2.77 12.42 -1.08
CA GLY A 282 -3.51 11.38 -0.37
C GLY A 282 -3.09 11.27 1.09
N GLU A 283 -1.79 11.29 1.37
CA GLU A 283 -1.25 11.33 2.74
C GLU A 283 -1.65 12.61 3.48
N SER A 284 -1.69 13.75 2.80
CA SER A 284 -2.16 15.00 3.41
C SER A 284 -3.61 14.92 3.83
N LEU A 285 -4.50 14.40 2.96
CA LEU A 285 -5.90 14.19 3.30
C LEU A 285 -6.04 13.18 4.46
N SER A 286 -5.23 12.13 4.46
CA SER A 286 -5.22 11.11 5.52
C SER A 286 -4.94 11.72 6.91
N HIS A 287 -3.92 12.58 7.04
CA HIS A 287 -3.65 13.28 8.29
C HIS A 287 -4.78 14.25 8.67
N LEU A 288 -5.35 14.97 7.69
CA LEU A 288 -6.45 15.90 7.93
C LEU A 288 -7.73 15.19 8.38
N HIS A 289 -8.07 14.06 7.77
CA HIS A 289 -9.24 13.26 8.12
C HIS A 289 -9.11 12.64 9.50
N TYR A 290 -7.93 12.13 9.85
CA TYR A 290 -7.65 11.67 11.22
C TYR A 290 -7.90 12.79 12.23
N LEU A 291 -7.34 13.99 11.99
CA LEU A 291 -7.53 15.13 12.89
C LEU A 291 -8.98 15.60 12.96
N MET A 292 -9.72 15.52 11.85
CA MET A 292 -11.16 15.77 11.84
C MET A 292 -11.92 14.75 12.68
N GLY A 293 -11.59 13.45 12.56
CA GLY A 293 -12.16 12.39 13.38
C GLY A 293 -11.86 12.54 14.87
N LYS A 294 -10.71 13.14 15.22
CA LYS A 294 -10.36 13.53 16.60
C LYS A 294 -10.93 14.88 17.02
N GLY A 295 -11.65 15.59 16.15
CA GLY A 295 -12.21 16.91 16.42
C GLY A 295 -11.16 18.01 16.64
N ARG A 296 -9.90 17.81 16.21
CA ARG A 296 -8.79 18.77 16.29
C ARG A 296 -8.73 19.72 15.08
N ILE A 297 -9.36 19.35 13.98
CA ILE A 297 -9.50 20.15 12.76
C ILE A 297 -10.94 20.13 12.27
N SER A 298 -11.40 21.24 11.70
CA SER A 298 -12.65 21.36 10.96
C SER A 298 -12.36 21.61 9.48
N LYS A 299 -13.28 21.15 8.62
CA LYS A 299 -13.27 21.38 7.18
C LYS A 299 -14.42 22.32 6.81
N ASP A 300 -14.10 23.36 6.04
CA ASP A 300 -15.06 24.20 5.33
C ASP A 300 -14.79 24.13 3.82
N THR A 301 -15.72 24.60 3.00
CA THR A 301 -15.56 24.66 1.54
C THR A 301 -15.69 26.10 1.08
N ASP A 302 -14.69 26.62 0.37
CA ASP A 302 -14.72 27.98 -0.13
C ASP A 302 -15.66 28.15 -1.34
N ALA A 303 -15.81 29.39 -1.81
CA ALA A 303 -16.69 29.74 -2.93
C ALA A 303 -16.33 29.05 -4.26
N ASN A 304 -15.11 28.52 -4.39
CA ASN A 304 -14.63 27.80 -5.57
C ASN A 304 -14.72 26.28 -5.42
N GLY A 305 -15.26 25.78 -4.29
CA GLY A 305 -15.37 24.35 -4.02
C GLY A 305 -14.10 23.72 -3.44
N VAL A 306 -13.12 24.52 -2.99
CA VAL A 306 -11.87 24.01 -2.41
C VAL A 306 -12.02 23.82 -0.92
N PHE A 307 -11.52 22.70 -0.40
CA PHE A 307 -11.53 22.39 1.03
C PHE A 307 -10.51 23.25 1.78
N GLN A 308 -10.97 23.89 2.85
CA GLN A 308 -10.20 24.70 3.77
C GLN A 308 -10.22 24.04 5.15
N PHE A 309 -9.06 23.71 5.68
CA PHE A 309 -8.89 23.03 6.95
C PHE A 309 -8.33 23.99 8.01
N ARG A 310 -8.97 24.02 9.17
CA ARG A 310 -8.61 24.91 10.29
C ARG A 310 -8.63 24.13 11.61
N ALA A 311 -7.64 24.37 12.47
CA ALA A 311 -7.60 23.86 13.83
C ALA A 311 -8.84 24.30 14.62
N THR A 312 -9.40 23.39 15.40
CA THR A 312 -10.49 23.70 16.32
C THR A 312 -9.93 24.32 17.60
N SER A 313 -10.69 25.27 18.16
CA SER A 313 -10.38 25.95 19.43
C SER A 313 -10.72 25.12 20.64
#